data_AF-A0A9P3PR29-F1
#
_entry.id   AF-A0A9P3PR29-F1
#
_cell.length_a   1.000
_cell.length_b   1.000
_cell.length_c   1.000
_cell.angle_alpha   90.00
_cell.angle_beta   90.00
_cell.angle_gamma   90.00
#
_symmetry.space_group_name_H-M   'P 1'
#
loop_
_entity.id
_entity.type
_entity.pdbx_description
1 polymer ?
#
loop_
_entity_poly.entity_id
_entity_poly.type
_entity_poly.pdbx_seq_one_letter_code
_entity_poly.pdbx_strand_id
1 'polypeptide(L)'
;MSPRRKSIDSSSSSDESFKQKKDKKDKKDKEHKDKKDKDHKDKKDKDGKVKDKDKKDRAEHGKDQPRVEHTATGGLASEYYSRAQGQGQWSSPPFVPPSFEANRAAAPGFPSADIPGFPSVGTAGLPSASPGFPNTPHQQNRDTTQAAPDPPSGFRVPLTTTTPFPDPAVTGPPPCTDADGSPIFIGSALFDNSVHPCKIGRHLQPFVSVAYGGVEFAHHGRYDLLPFVPEKMEWVPTSYGGLPPGRRLVEGGYEDNGAKLYHALAIVNGVKVPGKTGEHLGACNVSFGGSEIPVVEYEILCWK
;
A
#
# COMPACT_ATOMS: atom_id res chain seq x y z
N MET A 1 -47.77 56.48 8.94
CA MET A 1 -48.50 55.61 7.99
C MET A 1 -47.72 55.61 6.67
N SER A 2 -46.97 54.54 6.42
CA SER A 2 -46.05 54.42 5.28
C SER A 2 -46.76 53.93 4.02
N PRO A 3 -46.41 54.41 2.82
CA PRO A 3 -46.87 53.81 1.57
C PRO A 3 -45.82 52.88 0.91
N ARG A 4 -46.31 51.76 0.37
CA ARG A 4 -45.61 50.75 -0.45
C ARG A 4 -45.02 51.32 -1.76
N ARG A 5 -43.82 50.86 -2.14
CA ARG A 5 -43.31 50.78 -3.54
C ARG A 5 -42.39 49.55 -3.66
N LYS A 6 -42.80 48.53 -4.42
CA LYS A 6 -42.50 48.20 -5.84
C LYS A 6 -41.23 47.37 -6.00
N SER A 7 -41.45 46.15 -6.50
CA SER A 7 -40.52 45.16 -7.00
C SER A 7 -39.72 45.67 -8.20
N ILE A 8 -38.44 45.27 -8.27
CA ILE A 8 -37.58 45.33 -9.44
C ILE A 8 -37.10 43.90 -9.68
N ASP A 9 -37.41 43.39 -10.87
CA ASP A 9 -36.86 42.18 -11.45
C ASP A 9 -35.86 42.64 -12.52
N SER A 10 -34.66 42.05 -12.56
CA SER A 10 -33.67 42.29 -13.61
C SER A 10 -32.88 41.02 -13.86
N SER A 11 -33.22 40.39 -14.98
CA SER A 11 -32.68 39.14 -15.50
C SER A 11 -31.56 39.37 -16.53
N SER A 12 -30.68 38.36 -16.59
CA SER A 12 -29.88 37.91 -17.74
C SER A 12 -28.82 38.83 -18.37
N SER A 13 -27.53 38.59 -18.09
CA SER A 13 -26.44 38.93 -19.04
C SER A 13 -25.17 38.06 -18.95
N SER A 14 -25.15 36.95 -18.21
CA SER A 14 -23.90 36.24 -17.88
C SER A 14 -23.61 34.93 -18.64
N ASP A 15 -24.52 34.40 -19.46
CA ASP A 15 -24.36 33.04 -20.03
C ASP A 15 -23.71 32.95 -21.43
N GLU A 16 -23.62 34.03 -22.20
CA GLU A 16 -22.99 33.97 -23.54
C GLU A 16 -21.44 34.00 -23.49
N SER A 17 -20.85 34.57 -22.44
CA SER A 17 -19.38 34.72 -22.34
C SER A 17 -18.67 33.38 -22.05
N PHE A 18 -19.37 32.41 -21.46
CA PHE A 18 -18.76 31.14 -21.03
C PHE A 18 -18.68 30.10 -22.16
N LYS A 19 -19.65 30.09 -23.10
CA LYS A 19 -19.63 29.17 -24.25
C LYS A 19 -18.49 29.48 -25.22
N GLN A 20 -18.25 30.76 -25.50
CA GLN A 20 -17.23 31.17 -26.47
C GLN A 20 -15.78 30.90 -26.01
N LYS A 21 -15.54 30.78 -24.69
CA LYS A 21 -14.23 30.40 -24.14
C LYS A 21 -13.97 28.89 -24.18
N LYS A 22 -15.01 28.06 -24.11
CA LYS A 22 -14.87 26.60 -24.16
C LYS A 22 -14.49 26.13 -25.56
N ASP A 23 -15.16 26.65 -26.58
CA ASP A 23 -14.92 26.28 -27.98
C ASP A 23 -13.51 26.65 -28.48
N LYS A 24 -12.92 27.72 -27.90
CA LYS A 24 -11.56 28.17 -28.26
C LYS A 24 -10.46 27.32 -27.60
N LYS A 25 -10.74 26.68 -26.47
CA LYS A 25 -9.81 25.76 -25.79
C LYS A 25 -9.77 24.41 -26.51
N ASP A 26 -10.93 23.87 -26.87
CA ASP A 26 -11.05 22.57 -27.54
C ASP A 26 -10.40 22.57 -28.94
N LYS A 27 -10.42 23.72 -29.65
CA LYS A 27 -9.74 23.87 -30.95
C LYS A 27 -8.21 23.85 -30.83
N LYS A 28 -7.65 24.37 -29.74
CA LYS A 28 -6.20 24.41 -29.50
C LYS A 28 -5.63 23.04 -29.14
N ASP A 29 -6.39 22.25 -28.39
CA ASP A 29 -5.98 20.90 -27.98
C ASP A 29 -6.00 19.90 -29.14
N LYS A 30 -6.89 20.09 -30.13
CA LYS A 30 -6.95 19.26 -31.33
C LYS A 30 -5.74 19.48 -32.26
N GLU A 31 -5.32 20.72 -32.47
CA GLU A 31 -4.13 21.03 -33.29
C GLU A 31 -2.82 20.51 -32.66
N HIS A 32 -2.76 20.40 -31.34
CA HIS A 32 -1.56 19.90 -30.64
C HIS A 32 -1.42 18.37 -30.70
N LYS A 33 -2.54 17.65 -30.87
CA LYS A 33 -2.55 16.19 -31.04
C LYS A 33 -2.12 15.79 -32.46
N ASP A 34 -2.62 16.49 -33.47
CA ASP A 34 -2.34 16.16 -34.87
C ASP A 34 -0.87 16.38 -35.28
N LYS A 35 -0.13 17.28 -34.61
CA LYS A 35 1.32 17.44 -34.83
C LYS A 35 2.15 16.29 -34.26
N LYS A 36 1.75 15.73 -33.11
CA LYS A 36 2.53 14.68 -32.42
C LYS A 36 2.48 13.34 -33.15
N ASP A 37 1.39 13.06 -33.86
CA ASP A 37 1.21 11.82 -34.61
C ASP A 37 1.98 11.83 -35.95
N LYS A 38 2.28 13.01 -36.51
CA LYS A 38 3.06 13.14 -37.75
C LYS A 38 4.55 12.84 -37.52
N ASP A 39 5.11 13.31 -36.41
CA ASP A 39 6.52 13.12 -36.07
C ASP A 39 6.89 11.66 -35.72
N HIS A 40 5.90 10.85 -35.32
CA HIS A 40 6.14 9.44 -34.98
C HIS A 40 6.11 8.50 -36.18
N LYS A 41 5.55 8.93 -37.32
CA LYS A 41 5.50 8.14 -38.55
C LYS A 41 6.81 8.21 -39.34
N ASP A 42 7.48 9.36 -39.33
CA ASP A 42 8.71 9.59 -40.11
C ASP A 42 9.96 8.90 -39.53
N LYS A 43 9.89 8.36 -38.30
CA LYS A 43 10.99 7.58 -37.70
C LYS A 43 10.96 6.08 -37.99
N LYS A 44 9.88 5.55 -38.59
CA LYS A 44 9.74 4.10 -38.82
C LYS A 44 10.29 3.62 -40.18
N ASP A 45 10.66 4.54 -41.07
CA ASP A 45 11.04 4.22 -42.44
C ASP A 45 12.57 4.19 -42.70
N LYS A 46 13.43 4.16 -41.66
CA LYS A 46 14.90 4.21 -41.83
C LYS A 46 15.71 2.96 -41.45
N ASP A 47 15.09 1.88 -40.96
CA ASP A 47 15.82 0.66 -40.56
C ASP A 47 15.40 -0.58 -41.36
N GLY A 48 15.45 -0.47 -42.69
CA GLY A 48 15.08 -1.57 -43.59
C GLY A 48 15.95 -1.67 -44.83
N LYS A 49 17.28 -1.81 -44.69
CA LYS A 49 18.14 -2.23 -45.82
C LYS A 49 19.56 -2.66 -45.41
N VAL A 50 19.77 -3.95 -45.14
CA VAL A 50 21.06 -4.60 -45.44
C VAL A 50 20.77 -5.92 -46.14
N LYS A 51 21.40 -6.08 -47.29
CA LYS A 51 21.18 -7.10 -48.32
C LYS A 51 22.11 -8.30 -48.12
N ASP A 52 21.64 -9.45 -48.61
CA ASP A 52 22.37 -10.68 -48.88
C ASP A 52 23.72 -10.49 -49.59
N LYS A 53 24.69 -11.32 -49.17
CA LYS A 53 25.92 -11.82 -49.83
C LYS A 53 26.69 -12.57 -48.73
N ASP A 54 27.16 -13.82 -48.83
CA ASP A 54 27.72 -14.55 -49.95
C ASP A 54 27.52 -16.06 -49.80
N LYS A 55 27.64 -16.74 -50.94
CA LYS A 55 27.48 -18.17 -51.15
C LYS A 55 28.87 -18.83 -51.22
N LYS A 56 28.95 -20.05 -50.67
CA LYS A 56 29.77 -21.18 -51.14
C LYS A 56 31.27 -21.16 -50.78
N ASP A 57 31.68 -22.15 -49.98
CA ASP A 57 32.61 -23.18 -50.46
C ASP A 57 32.57 -24.45 -49.59
N ARG A 58 32.93 -25.55 -50.24
CA ARG A 58 32.69 -26.97 -49.95
C ARG A 58 33.99 -27.62 -49.46
N ALA A 59 33.92 -28.53 -48.48
CA ALA A 59 34.62 -29.83 -48.52
C ALA A 59 34.28 -30.72 -47.30
N GLU A 60 34.03 -31.99 -47.60
CA GLU A 60 33.75 -33.11 -46.71
C GLU A 60 35.03 -33.70 -46.12
N HIS A 61 34.96 -34.30 -44.92
CA HIS A 61 35.45 -35.67 -44.64
C HIS A 61 34.97 -36.13 -43.26
N GLY A 62 34.38 -37.34 -43.21
CA GLY A 62 33.69 -37.88 -42.04
C GLY A 62 34.57 -38.64 -41.05
N LYS A 63 33.99 -38.98 -39.90
CA LYS A 63 33.73 -40.35 -39.41
C LYS A 63 33.35 -40.34 -37.91
N ASP A 64 32.43 -41.25 -37.60
CA ASP A 64 32.21 -41.98 -36.34
C ASP A 64 31.55 -41.29 -35.11
N GLN A 65 30.40 -41.85 -34.75
CA GLN A 65 29.62 -41.75 -33.51
C GLN A 65 30.26 -42.61 -32.38
N PRO A 66 29.96 -42.44 -31.07
CA PRO A 66 28.57 -42.39 -30.54
C PRO A 66 28.23 -41.47 -29.36
N ARG A 67 26.97 -41.02 -29.40
CA ARG A 67 25.94 -40.91 -28.34
C ARG A 67 26.39 -40.75 -26.87
N VAL A 68 26.12 -39.57 -26.32
CA VAL A 68 25.59 -39.41 -24.95
C VAL A 68 24.54 -38.29 -24.95
N GLU A 69 23.31 -38.63 -24.60
CA GLU A 69 22.17 -37.73 -24.43
C GLU A 69 22.27 -37.00 -23.09
N HIS A 70 22.19 -35.66 -23.08
CA HIS A 70 21.59 -34.89 -21.99
C HIS A 70 20.98 -33.62 -22.58
N THR A 71 19.66 -33.59 -22.65
CA THR A 71 18.86 -32.43 -23.04
C THR A 71 18.90 -31.38 -21.95
N ALA A 72 19.54 -30.24 -22.22
CA ALA A 72 19.40 -29.01 -21.44
C ALA A 72 18.49 -28.05 -22.21
N THR A 73 17.27 -27.85 -21.71
CA THR A 73 16.34 -26.80 -22.14
C THR A 73 16.00 -25.95 -20.93
N GLY A 74 16.33 -24.65 -20.97
CA GLY A 74 15.93 -23.71 -19.92
C GLY A 74 16.85 -22.49 -19.80
N GLY A 75 17.08 -21.76 -20.89
CA GLY A 75 17.85 -20.52 -20.87
C GLY A 75 17.01 -19.34 -21.34
N LEU A 76 16.24 -18.72 -20.43
CA LEU A 76 15.66 -17.37 -20.59
C LEU A 76 15.35 -16.74 -19.20
N ALA A 77 16.31 -16.76 -18.26
CA ALA A 77 16.18 -16.01 -17.00
C ALA A 77 17.51 -15.47 -16.43
N SER A 78 18.65 -15.69 -17.10
CA SER A 78 19.98 -15.31 -16.60
C SER A 78 20.58 -14.06 -17.24
N GLU A 79 19.91 -13.46 -18.23
CA GLU A 79 20.54 -12.41 -19.07
C GLU A 79 20.32 -10.97 -18.58
N TYR A 80 19.60 -10.77 -17.48
CA TYR A 80 19.41 -9.43 -16.89
C TYR A 80 20.38 -9.07 -15.74
N TYR A 81 21.20 -10.01 -15.25
CA TYR A 81 22.05 -9.78 -14.06
C TYR A 81 23.56 -9.62 -14.33
N SER A 82 24.01 -9.57 -15.58
CA SER A 82 25.46 -9.49 -15.90
C SER A 82 25.96 -8.11 -16.35
N ARG A 83 25.22 -7.01 -16.10
CA ARG A 83 25.63 -5.65 -16.53
C ARG A 83 25.75 -4.63 -15.39
N ALA A 84 26.19 -5.05 -14.20
CA ALA A 84 26.41 -4.13 -13.08
C ALA A 84 27.65 -4.44 -12.21
N GLN A 85 28.70 -5.02 -12.80
CA GLN A 85 30.00 -5.20 -12.16
C GLN A 85 31.09 -4.61 -13.07
N GLY A 86 31.14 -3.27 -13.10
CA GLY A 86 32.17 -2.49 -13.78
C GLY A 86 32.64 -1.40 -12.84
N GLN A 87 33.93 -1.46 -12.50
CA GLN A 87 34.65 -0.70 -11.47
C GLN A 87 34.39 0.81 -11.50
N GLY A 88 34.21 1.39 -10.30
CA GLY A 88 34.21 2.83 -10.09
C GLY A 88 34.11 3.13 -8.60
N GLN A 89 35.24 3.47 -7.98
CA GLN A 89 35.33 3.95 -6.60
C GLN A 89 34.67 5.34 -6.54
N TRP A 90 33.43 5.43 -6.04
CA TRP A 90 32.76 6.69 -5.76
C TRP A 90 32.86 6.97 -4.26
N SER A 91 33.79 7.86 -3.89
CA SER A 91 33.84 8.43 -2.53
C SER A 91 32.78 9.52 -2.42
N SER A 92 31.72 9.26 -1.65
CA SER A 92 30.69 10.26 -1.34
C SER A 92 31.29 11.40 -0.51
N PRO A 93 30.99 12.68 -0.82
CA PRO A 93 31.36 13.79 0.05
C PRO A 93 30.53 13.76 1.35
N PRO A 94 31.06 14.30 2.47
CA PRO A 94 30.32 14.34 3.73
C PRO A 94 29.09 15.24 3.61
N PHE A 95 27.95 14.73 4.08
CA PHE A 95 26.70 15.46 4.20
C PHE A 95 26.81 16.53 5.28
N VAL A 96 26.63 17.81 4.90
CA VAL A 96 26.49 18.94 5.83
C VAL A 96 25.00 19.21 6.00
N PRO A 97 24.41 19.02 7.21
CA PRO A 97 23.01 19.36 7.41
C PRO A 97 22.81 20.89 7.38
N PRO A 98 21.68 21.39 6.86
CA PRO A 98 21.35 22.81 6.99
C PRO A 98 21.07 23.16 8.45
N SER A 99 21.86 24.08 9.00
CA SER A 99 21.61 24.72 10.29
C SER A 99 20.45 25.69 10.16
N PHE A 100 19.28 25.31 10.70
CA PHE A 100 18.18 26.23 10.93
C PHE A 100 18.30 26.84 12.33
N GLU A 101 18.42 28.16 12.39
CA GLU A 101 18.35 28.94 13.63
C GLU A 101 17.01 28.66 14.33
N ALA A 102 17.09 28.07 15.52
CA ALA A 102 15.94 27.93 16.40
C ALA A 102 15.56 29.30 16.95
N ASN A 103 14.55 29.93 16.36
CA ASN A 103 13.96 31.13 16.93
C ASN A 103 13.13 30.72 18.17
N ARG A 104 13.70 30.98 19.34
CA ARG A 104 13.16 30.64 20.67
C ARG A 104 12.06 31.65 21.02
N ALA A 105 10.81 31.33 20.70
CA ALA A 105 9.66 32.04 21.24
C ALA A 105 9.03 31.23 22.38
N ALA A 106 9.15 31.76 23.60
CA ALA A 106 8.54 31.23 24.81
C ALA A 106 7.00 31.35 24.73
N ALA A 107 6.30 30.26 25.06
CA ALA A 107 4.85 30.31 25.32
C ALA A 107 4.61 30.72 26.79
N PRO A 108 3.67 31.66 27.06
CA PRO A 108 3.35 32.09 28.41
C PRO A 108 2.47 31.07 29.16
N GLY A 109 2.71 30.98 30.47
CA GLY A 109 2.05 30.04 31.38
C GLY A 109 0.56 30.32 31.60
N PHE A 110 -0.17 29.24 31.87
CA PHE A 110 -1.56 29.27 32.31
C PHE A 110 -1.63 29.29 33.85
N PRO A 111 -2.41 30.20 34.47
CA PRO A 111 -2.59 30.22 35.92
C PRO A 111 -3.62 29.19 36.41
N SER A 112 -3.31 28.56 37.55
CA SER A 112 -4.19 27.72 38.37
C SER A 112 -5.47 28.46 38.77
N ALA A 113 -6.59 27.74 38.75
CA ALA A 113 -7.83 28.16 39.41
C ALA A 113 -8.26 27.09 40.42
N ASP A 114 -8.53 27.55 41.63
CA ASP A 114 -8.91 26.82 42.84
C ASP A 114 -10.23 26.06 42.72
N ILE A 115 -10.28 24.87 43.33
CA ILE A 115 -11.50 24.08 43.55
C ILE A 115 -11.95 24.29 45.00
N PRO A 116 -13.14 24.84 45.27
CA PRO A 116 -13.71 24.80 46.61
C PRO A 116 -14.50 23.49 46.81
N GLY A 117 -14.11 22.74 47.83
CA GLY A 117 -14.82 21.56 48.32
C GLY A 117 -16.04 21.90 49.17
N PHE A 118 -16.91 20.91 49.34
CA PHE A 118 -17.94 20.88 50.38
C PHE A 118 -18.24 19.43 50.80
N PRO A 119 -18.71 19.22 52.04
CA PRO A 119 -18.33 18.07 52.85
C PRO A 119 -19.33 16.90 52.85
N SER A 120 -18.84 15.77 53.36
CA SER A 120 -19.56 14.54 53.63
C SER A 120 -20.33 14.58 54.96
N VAL A 121 -21.38 13.75 55.03
CA VAL A 121 -21.91 12.94 56.17
C VAL A 121 -23.41 13.12 56.40
N GLY A 122 -24.15 11.99 56.41
CA GLY A 122 -25.46 11.89 57.07
C GLY A 122 -26.35 10.73 56.60
N THR A 123 -26.27 9.59 57.28
CA THR A 123 -27.21 8.45 57.22
C THR A 123 -28.60 8.78 57.78
N ALA A 124 -29.69 8.33 57.12
CA ALA A 124 -30.89 7.71 57.74
C ALA A 124 -32.04 7.51 56.74
N GLY A 125 -32.74 6.37 56.83
CA GLY A 125 -34.19 6.27 56.56
C GLY A 125 -34.67 5.46 55.35
N LEU A 126 -35.01 4.19 55.57
CA LEU A 126 -36.10 3.47 54.87
C LEU A 126 -37.45 3.89 55.52
N PRO A 127 -38.63 3.88 54.85
CA PRO A 127 -39.21 2.65 54.27
C PRO A 127 -40.16 2.75 53.04
N SER A 128 -40.36 1.57 52.42
CA SER A 128 -41.63 1.00 51.91
C SER A 128 -42.52 1.79 50.92
N ALA A 129 -42.67 1.26 49.69
CA ALA A 129 -43.92 0.65 49.18
C ALA A 129 -43.95 0.64 47.63
N SER A 130 -44.18 -0.52 47.05
CA SER A 130 -44.54 -0.69 45.63
C SER A 130 -46.02 -0.38 45.40
N PRO A 131 -46.42 0.00 44.18
CA PRO A 131 -47.43 -0.79 43.49
C PRO A 131 -47.05 -1.12 42.03
N GLY A 132 -47.45 -2.31 41.61
CA GLY A 132 -47.01 -2.97 40.39
C GLY A 132 -47.64 -2.48 39.09
N PHE A 133 -47.01 -2.92 38.00
CA PHE A 133 -47.55 -2.89 36.64
C PHE A 133 -47.57 -4.33 36.08
N PRO A 134 -48.59 -4.69 35.27
CA PRO A 134 -48.86 -6.07 34.89
C PRO A 134 -47.81 -6.65 33.94
N ASN A 135 -47.40 -7.87 34.28
CA ASN A 135 -46.50 -8.73 33.52
C ASN A 135 -47.19 -9.22 32.23
N THR A 136 -46.68 -8.83 31.07
CA THR A 136 -47.00 -9.49 29.79
C THR A 136 -45.79 -10.34 29.40
N PRO A 137 -45.91 -11.68 29.27
CA PRO A 137 -44.82 -12.48 28.75
C PRO A 137 -44.82 -12.36 27.23
N HIS A 138 -44.19 -11.30 26.69
CA HIS A 138 -43.63 -11.42 25.36
C HIS A 138 -42.41 -12.34 25.47
N GLN A 139 -42.57 -13.59 25.03
CA GLN A 139 -41.45 -14.42 24.58
C GLN A 139 -40.76 -13.67 23.45
N GLN A 140 -39.79 -12.82 23.80
CA GLN A 140 -38.83 -12.32 22.85
C GLN A 140 -37.69 -13.32 22.85
N ASN A 141 -37.81 -14.26 21.92
CA ASN A 141 -36.72 -15.11 21.47
C ASN A 141 -35.53 -14.19 21.12
N ARG A 142 -34.61 -14.01 22.07
CA ARG A 142 -33.34 -13.32 21.87
C ARG A 142 -32.26 -14.38 21.86
N ASP A 143 -32.24 -15.12 20.76
CA ASP A 143 -31.07 -15.89 20.39
C ASP A 143 -30.38 -15.21 19.21
N THR A 144 -29.05 -15.19 19.28
CA THR A 144 -28.05 -14.54 18.40
C THR A 144 -27.73 -13.07 18.68
N THR A 145 -26.88 -12.84 19.69
CA THR A 145 -25.97 -11.69 19.70
C THR A 145 -24.98 -11.87 18.54
N GLN A 146 -25.32 -11.41 17.34
CA GLN A 146 -24.40 -11.42 16.20
C GLN A 146 -23.22 -10.50 16.56
N ALA A 147 -22.04 -11.08 16.73
CA ALA A 147 -20.82 -10.30 17.00
C ALA A 147 -20.61 -9.29 15.86
N ALA A 148 -20.23 -8.06 16.20
CA ALA A 148 -19.93 -7.05 15.20
C ALA A 148 -18.81 -7.53 14.26
N PRO A 149 -18.86 -7.20 12.95
CA PRO A 149 -17.83 -7.60 12.02
C PRO A 149 -16.48 -6.97 12.40
N ASP A 150 -15.39 -7.71 12.19
CA ASP A 150 -14.03 -7.21 12.42
C ASP A 150 -13.77 -5.92 11.61
N PRO A 151 -12.99 -4.95 12.11
CA PRO A 151 -12.70 -3.72 11.37
C PRO A 151 -11.99 -4.01 10.03
N PRO A 152 -12.18 -3.20 8.97
CA PRO A 152 -11.60 -3.48 7.64
C PRO A 152 -10.08 -3.71 7.66
N SER A 153 -9.37 -2.94 8.47
CA SER A 153 -7.92 -3.04 8.63
C SER A 153 -7.46 -4.07 9.66
N GLY A 154 -8.39 -4.66 10.41
CA GLY A 154 -8.11 -5.53 11.55
C GLY A 154 -7.64 -4.76 12.78
N PHE A 155 -7.61 -5.43 13.93
CA PHE A 155 -7.01 -4.87 15.14
C PHE A 155 -5.48 -4.86 14.98
N ARG A 156 -4.86 -3.71 15.25
CA ARG A 156 -3.42 -3.48 15.06
C ARG A 156 -2.70 -3.28 16.39
N VAL A 157 -1.45 -3.71 16.43
CA VAL A 157 -0.53 -3.42 17.53
C VAL A 157 0.42 -2.31 17.10
N PRO A 158 0.32 -1.09 17.67
CA PRO A 158 1.21 0.01 17.34
C PRO A 158 2.59 -0.20 17.95
N LEU A 159 3.64 -0.07 17.14
CA LEU A 159 5.04 -0.33 17.49
C LEU A 159 5.95 0.73 16.86
N THR A 160 7.22 0.73 17.27
CA THR A 160 8.27 1.58 16.70
C THR A 160 9.56 0.80 16.54
N THR A 161 10.41 1.19 15.58
CA THR A 161 11.72 0.55 15.36
C THR A 161 12.77 0.93 16.40
N THR A 162 12.46 1.86 17.30
CA THR A 162 13.33 2.29 18.40
C THR A 162 13.14 1.50 19.70
N THR A 163 12.09 0.67 19.77
CA THR A 163 11.84 -0.22 20.91
C THR A 163 12.24 -1.66 20.55
N PRO A 164 12.54 -2.51 21.55
CA PRO A 164 12.76 -3.93 21.32
C PRO A 164 11.61 -4.58 20.55
N PHE A 165 11.92 -5.60 19.76
CA PHE A 165 10.91 -6.38 19.05
C PHE A 165 9.92 -7.01 20.04
N PRO A 166 8.61 -6.97 19.78
CA PRO A 166 7.58 -7.46 20.70
C PRO A 166 7.70 -8.96 21.00
N ASP A 167 7.13 -9.36 22.15
CA ASP A 167 7.04 -10.76 22.56
C ASP A 167 6.10 -11.56 21.63
N PRO A 168 6.34 -12.87 21.41
CA PRO A 168 5.44 -13.73 20.62
C PRO A 168 3.96 -13.69 21.03
N ALA A 169 3.63 -13.44 22.30
CA ALA A 169 2.25 -13.27 22.75
C ALA A 169 1.55 -12.07 22.09
N VAL A 170 2.31 -11.07 21.64
CA VAL A 170 1.82 -9.87 20.97
C VAL A 170 1.80 -10.05 19.45
N THR A 171 2.84 -10.67 18.87
CA THR A 171 2.92 -10.87 17.42
C THR A 171 1.95 -11.94 16.92
N GLY A 172 1.62 -12.90 17.76
CA GLY A 172 0.91 -14.11 17.33
C GLY A 172 1.79 -15.01 16.45
N PRO A 173 1.19 -16.01 15.78
CA PRO A 173 1.91 -16.88 14.87
C PRO A 173 2.32 -16.15 13.57
N PRO A 174 3.51 -16.41 13.01
CA PRO A 174 3.92 -15.81 11.76
C PRO A 174 3.12 -16.43 10.58
N PRO A 175 2.61 -15.64 9.62
CA PRO A 175 1.96 -16.17 8.42
C PRO A 175 2.92 -16.87 7.46
N CYS A 176 4.22 -16.57 7.53
CA CYS A 176 5.25 -17.18 6.68
C CYS A 176 6.64 -17.07 7.32
N THR A 177 7.64 -17.68 6.69
CA THR A 177 9.04 -17.62 7.10
C THR A 177 9.91 -17.08 5.96
N ASP A 178 11.01 -16.45 6.32
CA ASP A 178 12.04 -16.04 5.37
C ASP A 178 12.88 -17.25 4.89
N ALA A 179 13.80 -17.02 3.95
CA ALA A 179 14.65 -18.06 3.35
C ALA A 179 15.50 -18.82 4.37
N ASP A 180 15.88 -18.17 5.47
CA ASP A 180 16.65 -18.75 6.57
C ASP A 180 15.79 -19.45 7.64
N GLY A 181 14.47 -19.49 7.44
CA GLY A 181 13.50 -20.03 8.39
C GLY A 181 13.08 -19.05 9.49
N SER A 182 13.61 -17.83 9.49
CA SER A 182 13.22 -16.80 10.46
C SER A 182 11.74 -16.39 10.28
N PRO A 183 11.01 -16.12 11.37
CA PRO A 183 9.59 -15.77 11.28
C PRO A 183 9.38 -14.41 10.62
N ILE A 184 8.41 -14.34 9.71
CA ILE A 184 7.99 -13.11 9.04
C ILE A 184 6.54 -12.81 9.41
N PHE A 185 6.31 -11.56 9.81
CA PHE A 185 5.02 -11.00 10.16
C PHE A 185 4.61 -9.93 9.16
N ILE A 186 3.34 -9.54 9.23
CA ILE A 186 2.75 -8.52 8.37
C ILE A 186 2.30 -7.33 9.20
N GLY A 187 2.33 -6.14 8.61
CA GLY A 187 1.89 -4.93 9.26
C GLY A 187 1.91 -3.75 8.29
N SER A 188 1.75 -2.57 8.84
CA SER A 188 1.65 -1.34 8.05
C SER A 188 2.65 -0.31 8.57
N ALA A 189 3.57 0.14 7.73
CA ALA A 189 4.51 1.21 8.02
C ALA A 189 3.85 2.57 7.75
N LEU A 190 4.02 3.52 8.68
CA LEU A 190 3.45 4.86 8.56
C LEU A 190 4.49 5.81 7.96
N PHE A 191 4.12 6.43 6.85
CA PHE A 191 4.85 7.52 6.20
C PHE A 191 4.11 8.84 6.48
N ASP A 192 4.66 9.97 6.03
CA ASP A 192 4.08 11.29 6.33
C ASP A 192 2.64 11.45 5.79
N ASN A 193 2.37 10.96 4.58
CA ASN A 193 1.08 11.11 3.90
C ASN A 193 0.47 9.78 3.42
N SER A 194 1.08 8.66 3.79
CA SER A 194 0.69 7.32 3.32
C SER A 194 0.93 6.26 4.40
N VAL A 195 0.29 5.11 4.21
CA VAL A 195 0.46 3.94 5.06
C VAL A 195 0.64 2.73 4.16
N HIS A 196 1.77 2.05 4.29
CA HIS A 196 2.14 0.96 3.37
C HIS A 196 2.19 -0.38 4.08
N PRO A 197 1.56 -1.44 3.53
CA PRO A 197 1.82 -2.81 3.96
C PRO A 197 3.31 -3.13 3.91
N CYS A 198 3.80 -3.83 4.92
CA CYS A 198 5.23 -4.09 5.12
C CYS A 198 5.52 -5.51 5.60
N LYS A 199 6.75 -5.95 5.31
CA LYS A 199 7.38 -7.17 5.81
C LYS A 199 8.02 -6.86 7.15
N ILE A 200 7.71 -7.64 8.18
CA ILE A 200 8.24 -7.45 9.54
C ILE A 200 8.99 -8.70 9.97
N GLY A 201 10.22 -8.57 10.47
CA GLY A 201 11.02 -9.69 10.95
C GLY A 201 12.06 -9.22 11.95
N ARG A 202 12.23 -9.98 13.05
CA ARG A 202 13.19 -9.63 14.12
C ARG A 202 14.64 -9.66 13.63
N HIS A 203 14.94 -10.47 12.61
CA HIS A 203 16.26 -10.59 12.00
C HIS A 203 16.56 -9.49 10.97
N LEU A 204 15.55 -8.72 10.55
CA LEU A 204 15.72 -7.62 9.62
C LEU A 204 16.33 -6.39 10.33
N GLN A 205 17.06 -5.58 9.59
CA GLN A 205 17.66 -4.34 10.08
C GLN A 205 17.26 -3.16 9.18
N PRO A 206 16.33 -2.27 9.62
CA PRO A 206 15.48 -2.38 10.81
C PRO A 206 14.48 -3.55 10.69
N PHE A 207 13.72 -3.81 11.75
CA PHE A 207 12.73 -4.90 11.77
C PHE A 207 11.63 -4.82 10.69
N VAL A 208 11.54 -3.70 9.96
CA VAL A 208 10.47 -3.39 9.02
C VAL A 208 11.05 -3.04 7.65
N SER A 209 10.56 -3.73 6.63
CA SER A 209 10.94 -3.55 5.24
C SER A 209 9.70 -3.29 4.39
N VAL A 210 9.75 -2.30 3.52
CA VAL A 210 8.62 -1.84 2.69
C VAL A 210 9.01 -1.87 1.21
N ALA A 211 8.14 -2.42 0.37
CA ALA A 211 8.26 -2.26 -1.08
C ALA A 211 7.86 -0.82 -1.45
N TYR A 212 8.84 0.04 -1.73
CA TYR A 212 8.57 1.45 -1.98
C TYR A 212 9.63 2.09 -2.88
N GLY A 213 9.20 2.82 -3.91
CA GLY A 213 10.08 3.62 -4.76
C GLY A 213 11.07 2.79 -5.59
N GLY A 214 10.75 1.53 -5.89
CA GLY A 214 11.64 0.62 -6.62
C GLY A 214 12.65 -0.10 -5.73
N VAL A 215 12.66 0.15 -4.42
CA VAL A 215 13.62 -0.42 -3.47
C VAL A 215 12.95 -1.20 -2.34
N GLU A 216 13.73 -2.08 -1.71
CA GLU A 216 13.42 -2.59 -0.38
C GLU A 216 13.77 -1.52 0.65
N PHE A 217 12.78 -0.70 1.00
CA PHE A 217 12.96 0.43 1.89
C PHE A 217 13.00 -0.03 3.36
N ALA A 218 14.14 0.20 4.00
CA ALA A 218 14.35 0.03 5.43
C ALA A 218 13.57 1.10 6.22
N HIS A 219 12.40 0.74 6.77
CA HIS A 219 11.54 1.70 7.45
C HIS A 219 11.99 1.98 8.88
N HIS A 220 12.16 3.24 9.24
CA HIS A 220 12.47 3.69 10.60
C HIS A 220 11.32 4.55 11.14
N GLY A 221 10.77 4.16 12.29
CA GLY A 221 9.69 4.89 12.96
C GLY A 221 8.51 4.01 13.32
N ARG A 222 7.31 4.59 13.30
CA ARG A 222 6.08 3.90 13.70
C ARG A 222 5.63 2.90 12.63
N TYR A 223 5.20 1.74 13.08
CA TYR A 223 4.53 0.73 12.27
C TYR A 223 3.47 0.02 13.12
N ASP A 224 2.45 -0.48 12.47
CA ASP A 224 1.31 -1.13 13.11
C ASP A 224 1.27 -2.60 12.66
N LEU A 225 1.69 -3.50 13.55
CA LEU A 225 1.68 -4.95 13.31
C LEU A 225 0.23 -5.46 13.21
N LEU A 226 -0.01 -6.35 12.25
CA LEU A 226 -1.27 -7.06 12.09
C LEU A 226 -1.07 -8.51 12.53
N PRO A 227 -1.62 -8.92 13.69
CA PRO A 227 -1.66 -10.33 14.05
C PRO A 227 -2.47 -11.11 13.01
N PHE A 228 -1.85 -12.13 12.42
CA PHE A 228 -2.56 -13.03 11.52
C PHE A 228 -3.39 -14.01 12.34
N VAL A 229 -4.69 -14.07 12.07
CA VAL A 229 -5.65 -14.93 12.77
C VAL A 229 -6.24 -15.93 11.76
N PRO A 230 -5.70 -17.16 11.66
CA PRO A 230 -6.12 -18.15 10.66
C PRO A 230 -7.61 -18.50 10.73
N GLU A 231 -8.26 -18.33 11.88
CA GLU A 231 -9.69 -18.58 12.07
C GLU A 231 -10.56 -17.51 11.39
N LYS A 232 -10.03 -16.30 11.20
CA LYS A 232 -10.75 -15.13 10.68
C LYS A 232 -10.24 -14.62 9.34
N MET A 233 -9.04 -15.02 8.95
CA MET A 233 -8.35 -14.53 7.77
C MET A 233 -7.91 -15.69 6.88
N GLU A 234 -7.83 -15.42 5.58
CA GLU A 234 -7.30 -16.35 4.58
C GLU A 234 -6.55 -15.61 3.48
N TRP A 235 -5.57 -16.30 2.91
CA TRP A 235 -4.86 -15.89 1.72
C TRP A 235 -5.61 -16.41 0.50
N VAL A 236 -6.04 -15.51 -0.38
CA VAL A 236 -6.85 -15.84 -1.56
C VAL A 236 -6.03 -15.58 -2.82
N PRO A 237 -5.81 -16.59 -3.68
CA PRO A 237 -5.09 -16.38 -4.94
C PRO A 237 -5.79 -15.36 -5.84
N THR A 238 -5.01 -14.46 -6.42
CA THR A 238 -5.46 -13.46 -7.39
C THR A 238 -4.28 -13.05 -8.29
N SER A 239 -4.54 -12.15 -9.25
CA SER A 239 -3.49 -11.65 -10.13
C SER A 239 -3.82 -10.29 -10.74
N TYR A 240 -2.82 -9.64 -11.33
CA TYR A 240 -2.97 -8.40 -12.10
C TYR A 240 -3.67 -7.24 -11.37
N GLY A 241 -3.48 -7.11 -10.05
CA GLY A 241 -4.17 -6.10 -9.24
C GLY A 241 -5.63 -6.45 -8.93
N GLY A 242 -6.09 -7.65 -9.31
CA GLY A 242 -7.47 -8.07 -9.14
C GLY A 242 -7.88 -8.25 -7.68
N LEU A 243 -9.08 -7.78 -7.36
CA LEU A 243 -9.71 -8.01 -6.05
C LEU A 243 -10.71 -9.18 -6.18
N PRO A 244 -10.55 -10.28 -5.40
CA PRO A 244 -11.44 -11.44 -5.49
C PRO A 244 -12.93 -11.07 -5.28
N PRO A 245 -13.81 -11.37 -6.24
CA PRO A 245 -15.23 -11.01 -6.14
C PRO A 245 -15.91 -11.59 -4.90
N GLY A 246 -16.72 -10.78 -4.23
CA GLY A 246 -17.48 -11.20 -3.05
C GLY A 246 -16.64 -11.44 -1.78
N ARG A 247 -15.31 -11.23 -1.83
CA ARG A 247 -14.46 -11.28 -0.64
C ARG A 247 -14.35 -9.91 0.00
N ARG A 248 -14.14 -9.91 1.32
CA ARG A 248 -13.84 -8.71 2.08
C ARG A 248 -12.35 -8.65 2.36
N LEU A 249 -11.68 -7.66 1.79
CA LEU A 249 -10.22 -7.55 1.86
C LEU A 249 -9.76 -6.94 3.19
N VAL A 250 -8.58 -7.34 3.66
CA VAL A 250 -7.94 -6.72 4.83
C VAL A 250 -7.19 -5.47 4.37
N GLU A 251 -7.70 -4.30 4.75
CA GLU A 251 -7.08 -3.02 4.40
C GLU A 251 -5.73 -2.86 5.11
N GLY A 252 -4.69 -2.55 4.34
CA GLY A 252 -3.33 -2.39 4.84
C GLY A 252 -2.82 -0.96 4.84
N GLY A 253 -3.53 -0.04 4.20
CA GLY A 253 -3.22 1.38 4.21
C GLY A 253 -3.64 2.05 2.90
N TYR A 254 -2.88 3.06 2.50
CA TYR A 254 -3.17 3.89 1.34
C TYR A 254 -1.90 4.58 0.83
N GLU A 255 -1.86 4.84 -0.47
CA GLU A 255 -0.87 5.71 -1.11
C GLU A 255 -1.17 7.19 -0.82
N ASP A 256 -0.23 8.09 -1.11
CA ASP A 256 -0.37 9.54 -0.86
C ASP A 256 -1.59 10.18 -1.56
N ASN A 257 -2.06 9.57 -2.66
CA ASN A 257 -3.25 10.00 -3.40
C ASN A 257 -4.57 9.44 -2.82
N GLY A 258 -4.51 8.71 -1.69
CA GLY A 258 -5.64 8.06 -1.04
C GLY A 258 -6.05 6.72 -1.63
N ALA A 259 -5.35 6.21 -2.66
CA ALA A 259 -5.65 4.90 -3.23
C ALA A 259 -5.35 3.79 -2.22
N LYS A 260 -6.31 2.89 -2.01
CA LYS A 260 -6.21 1.83 -1.00
C LYS A 260 -5.11 0.82 -1.34
N LEU A 261 -4.47 0.35 -0.28
CA LEU A 261 -3.50 -0.74 -0.31
C LEU A 261 -3.98 -1.89 0.57
N TYR A 262 -3.70 -3.11 0.12
CA TYR A 262 -4.07 -4.35 0.79
C TYR A 262 -2.84 -5.20 1.06
N HIS A 263 -2.92 -6.04 2.10
CA HIS A 263 -1.90 -7.02 2.42
C HIS A 263 -1.88 -8.12 1.36
N ALA A 264 -0.71 -8.36 0.79
CA ALA A 264 -0.51 -9.40 -0.21
C ALA A 264 0.74 -10.22 0.10
N LEU A 265 0.80 -11.41 -0.49
CA LEU A 265 1.87 -12.38 -0.33
C LEU A 265 2.23 -12.93 -1.70
N ALA A 266 3.49 -12.82 -2.09
CA ALA A 266 3.98 -13.35 -3.36
C ALA A 266 5.08 -14.38 -3.13
N ILE A 267 5.33 -15.24 -4.11
CA ILE A 267 6.45 -16.19 -4.06
C ILE A 267 7.62 -15.61 -4.86
N VAL A 268 8.75 -15.38 -4.19
CA VAL A 268 10.01 -14.97 -4.81
C VAL A 268 11.08 -15.98 -4.43
N ASN A 269 11.73 -16.59 -5.43
CA ASN A 269 12.76 -17.62 -5.23
C ASN A 269 12.31 -18.77 -4.30
N GLY A 270 11.04 -19.17 -4.39
CA GLY A 270 10.47 -20.25 -3.58
C GLY A 270 10.07 -19.85 -2.15
N VAL A 271 10.26 -18.58 -1.76
CA VAL A 271 9.92 -18.05 -0.43
C VAL A 271 8.68 -17.17 -0.53
N LYS A 272 7.78 -17.27 0.45
CA LYS A 272 6.61 -16.39 0.56
C LYS A 272 7.04 -15.06 1.17
N VAL A 273 6.84 -13.97 0.44
CA VAL A 273 7.28 -12.63 0.81
C VAL A 273 6.05 -11.71 0.92
N PRO A 274 5.79 -11.11 2.09
CA PRO A 274 4.72 -10.13 2.22
C PRO A 274 5.03 -8.84 1.48
N GLY A 275 3.96 -8.18 1.03
CA GLY A 275 4.05 -6.90 0.37
C GLY A 275 2.69 -6.22 0.26
N LYS A 276 2.59 -5.32 -0.71
CA LYS A 276 1.41 -4.50 -0.95
C LYS A 276 0.79 -4.78 -2.32
N THR A 277 -0.52 -4.67 -2.41
CA THR A 277 -1.24 -4.66 -3.69
C THR A 277 -2.38 -3.64 -3.64
N GLY A 278 -2.88 -3.29 -4.81
CA GLY A 278 -4.03 -2.41 -5.03
C GLY A 278 -4.41 -2.44 -6.50
N GLU A 279 -5.67 -2.13 -6.82
CA GLU A 279 -6.18 -2.14 -8.20
C GLU A 279 -5.31 -1.31 -9.15
N HIS A 280 -4.78 -0.20 -8.64
CA HIS A 280 -3.92 0.73 -9.39
C HIS A 280 -2.46 0.26 -9.55
N LEU A 281 -2.01 -0.74 -8.79
CA LEU A 281 -0.65 -1.27 -8.86
C LEU A 281 -0.49 -2.37 -9.92
N GLY A 282 -1.57 -3.11 -10.22
CA GLY A 282 -1.55 -4.19 -11.20
C GLY A 282 -0.71 -5.41 -10.83
N ALA A 283 -0.17 -5.47 -9.61
CA ALA A 283 0.66 -6.56 -9.10
C ALA A 283 0.69 -6.55 -7.55
N CYS A 284 1.34 -7.56 -6.97
CA CYS A 284 1.84 -7.50 -5.60
C CYS A 284 3.31 -7.04 -5.63
N ASN A 285 3.58 -5.90 -5.00
CA ASN A 285 4.94 -5.39 -4.85
C ASN A 285 5.51 -5.86 -3.51
N VAL A 286 6.60 -6.61 -3.56
CA VAL A 286 7.27 -7.17 -2.37
C VAL A 286 8.69 -6.65 -2.24
N SER A 287 9.17 -6.55 -1.00
CA SER A 287 10.54 -6.14 -0.70
C SER A 287 11.43 -7.38 -0.54
N PHE A 288 12.36 -7.57 -1.48
CA PHE A 288 13.24 -8.73 -1.49
C PHE A 288 14.59 -8.41 -2.15
N GLY A 289 15.68 -8.82 -1.49
CA GLY A 289 17.03 -8.69 -2.04
C GLY A 289 17.47 -7.25 -2.28
N GLY A 290 16.96 -6.28 -1.51
CA GLY A 290 17.30 -4.87 -1.69
C GLY A 290 16.43 -4.12 -2.72
N SER A 291 15.49 -4.81 -3.38
CA SER A 291 14.64 -4.23 -4.44
C SER A 291 13.15 -4.38 -4.14
N GLU A 292 12.35 -3.51 -4.75
CA GLU A 292 10.89 -3.73 -4.90
C GLU A 292 10.67 -4.61 -6.13
N ILE A 293 10.05 -5.77 -5.93
CA ILE A 293 9.78 -6.74 -6.99
C ILE A 293 8.27 -6.82 -7.22
N PRO A 294 7.77 -6.43 -8.41
CA PRO A 294 6.37 -6.65 -8.78
C PRO A 294 6.15 -8.11 -9.20
N VAL A 295 5.18 -8.77 -8.57
CA VAL A 295 4.76 -10.14 -8.88
C VAL A 295 3.29 -10.14 -9.26
N VAL A 296 3.01 -10.65 -10.46
CA VAL A 296 1.67 -10.56 -11.07
C VAL A 296 0.70 -11.58 -10.49
N GLU A 297 1.17 -12.77 -10.12
CA GLU A 297 0.40 -13.83 -9.48
C GLU A 297 0.75 -13.88 -7.99
N TYR A 298 -0.25 -13.71 -7.13
CA TYR A 298 -0.03 -13.56 -5.70
C TYR A 298 -1.27 -13.97 -4.91
N GLU A 299 -1.16 -14.00 -3.59
CA GLU A 299 -2.28 -14.16 -2.67
C GLU A 299 -2.59 -12.84 -2.00
N ILE A 300 -3.87 -12.50 -1.84
CA ILE A 300 -4.33 -11.31 -1.12
C ILE A 300 -5.02 -11.72 0.18
N LEU A 301 -4.79 -10.97 1.26
CA LEU A 301 -5.39 -11.28 2.55
C LEU A 301 -6.86 -10.84 2.59
N CYS A 302 -7.74 -11.77 2.91
CA CYS A 302 -9.18 -11.55 3.05
C CYS A 302 -9.70 -12.00 4.42
N TRP A 303 -10.77 -11.37 4.86
CA TRP A 303 -11.61 -11.84 5.96
C TRP A 303 -12.44 -13.05 5.51
N LYS A 304 -12.62 -14.01 6.41
CA LYS A 304 -13.53 -15.16 6.28
C LYS A 304 -14.97 -14.79 6.61
#